data_AF-A0A1G0K2Y6-F1
#
_entry.id   AF-A0A1G0K2Y6-F1
#
_cell.length_a   1.000
_cell.length_b   1.000
_cell.length_c   1.000
_cell.angle_alpha   90.00
_cell.angle_beta   90.00
_cell.angle_gamma   90.00
#
_symmetry.space_group_name_H-M   'P 1'
#
loop_
_entity.id
_entity.type
_entity.pdbx_description
1 polymer ?
#
loop_
_entity_poly.entity_id
_entity_poly.type
_entity_poly.pdbx_seq_one_letter_code
_entity_poly.pdbx_strand_id
1 'polypeptide(L)'
;MQLLDEVADDQHLNAGERIEEKLESVDYDVWQCPACKATEKVPYNAWFSSYKRCPKCLLRTLKETTKELQSASYSRSGSKRISGDCRSCGHHTERTLTIPRKQSSSSGSSGRSGSSFGGGRSSGGGASGRW
;
A
#
# COMPACT_ATOMS: atom_id res chain seq x y z
N MET A 1 -29.24 -17.53 -6.14
CA MET A 1 -28.33 -17.33 -5.00
C MET A 1 -28.99 -16.38 -4.02
N GLN A 2 -28.76 -16.57 -2.73
CA GLN A 2 -29.23 -15.70 -1.66
C GLN A 2 -28.02 -15.26 -0.85
N LEU A 3 -27.89 -13.95 -0.62
CA LEU A 3 -26.89 -13.39 0.28
C LEU A 3 -27.27 -13.74 1.72
N LEU A 4 -26.31 -14.26 2.48
CA LEU A 4 -26.44 -14.48 3.91
C LEU A 4 -26.23 -13.15 4.66
N ASP A 5 -26.81 -13.01 5.84
CA ASP A 5 -26.48 -11.89 6.73
C ASP A 5 -25.13 -12.11 7.43
N GLU A 6 -24.55 -11.01 7.93
CA GLU A 6 -23.25 -10.90 8.62
C GLU A 6 -23.02 -11.86 9.79
N VAL A 7 -24.08 -12.47 10.35
CA VAL A 7 -23.94 -13.46 11.43
C VAL A 7 -23.97 -14.87 10.86
N ALA A 8 -24.72 -15.07 9.77
CA ALA A 8 -24.87 -16.35 9.11
C ALA A 8 -23.68 -16.68 8.19
N ASP A 9 -23.09 -15.68 7.53
CA ASP A 9 -21.89 -15.84 6.70
C ASP A 9 -20.63 -16.20 7.51
N ASP A 10 -20.53 -15.73 8.74
CA ASP A 10 -19.45 -15.91 9.71
C ASP A 10 -19.09 -17.40 9.93
N GLN A 11 -20.09 -18.28 9.76
CA GLN A 11 -19.97 -19.74 9.84
C GLN A 11 -19.24 -20.35 8.64
N HIS A 12 -19.22 -19.64 7.52
CA HIS A 12 -18.56 -20.02 6.26
C HIS A 12 -17.17 -19.39 6.10
N LEU A 13 -16.81 -18.49 7.01
CA LEU A 13 -15.50 -17.83 7.05
C LEU A 13 -14.49 -18.61 7.89
N ASN A 14 -13.24 -18.60 7.45
CA ASN A 14 -12.14 -19.11 8.25
C ASN A 14 -11.72 -18.07 9.30
N ALA A 15 -10.88 -18.47 10.25
CA ALA A 15 -10.46 -17.58 11.33
C ALA A 15 -9.71 -16.33 10.85
N GLY A 16 -9.03 -16.39 9.71
CA GLY A 16 -8.35 -15.25 9.10
C GLY A 16 -9.32 -14.25 8.48
N GLU A 17 -10.30 -14.74 7.71
CA GLU A 17 -11.34 -13.94 7.05
C GLU A 17 -12.16 -13.16 8.08
N ARG A 18 -12.60 -13.81 9.17
CA ARG A 18 -13.30 -13.13 10.28
C ARG A 18 -12.46 -12.04 10.96
N ILE A 19 -11.14 -12.20 11.00
CA ILE A 19 -10.25 -11.15 11.50
C ILE A 19 -10.19 -9.99 10.50
N GLU A 20 -10.19 -10.27 9.19
CA GLU A 20 -10.21 -9.21 8.18
C GLU A 20 -11.49 -8.37 8.23
N GLU A 21 -12.64 -8.98 8.48
CA GLU A 21 -13.93 -8.30 8.68
C GLU A 21 -13.96 -7.50 9.97
N LYS A 22 -13.53 -8.10 11.08
CA LYS A 22 -13.43 -7.40 12.36
C LYS A 22 -12.51 -6.17 12.31
N LEU A 23 -11.54 -6.17 11.40
CA LEU A 23 -10.64 -5.05 11.16
C LEU A 23 -11.11 -4.10 10.05
N GLU A 24 -12.27 -4.37 9.45
CA GLU A 24 -12.84 -3.63 8.31
C GLU A 24 -11.82 -3.49 7.17
N SER A 25 -11.05 -4.55 6.95
CA SER A 25 -9.97 -4.60 5.95
C SER A 25 -10.40 -5.31 4.68
N VAL A 26 -11.29 -6.29 4.83
CA VAL A 26 -12.02 -7.01 3.80
C VAL A 26 -13.39 -7.31 4.36
N ASP A 27 -14.41 -7.17 3.53
CA ASP A 27 -15.80 -7.53 3.80
C ASP A 27 -16.14 -8.75 2.91
N TYR A 28 -16.70 -9.83 3.46
CA TYR A 28 -16.98 -11.05 2.71
C TYR A 28 -18.49 -11.30 2.56
N ASP A 29 -19.01 -11.06 1.36
CA ASP A 29 -20.35 -11.56 1.04
C ASP A 29 -20.30 -13.09 0.89
N VAL A 30 -21.19 -13.80 1.59
CA VAL A 30 -21.41 -15.22 1.38
C VAL A 30 -22.76 -15.46 0.72
N TRP A 31 -22.73 -16.05 -0.46
CA TRP A 31 -23.90 -16.39 -1.25
C TRP A 31 -24.18 -17.89 -1.15
N GLN A 32 -25.41 -18.24 -0.80
CA GLN A 32 -25.85 -19.62 -0.72
C GLN A 32 -26.92 -19.95 -1.77
N CYS A 33 -26.87 -21.16 -2.31
CA CYS A 33 -27.89 -21.75 -3.15
C CYS A 33 -28.87 -22.56 -2.29
N PRO A 34 -30.13 -22.14 -2.09
CA PRO A 34 -31.07 -22.89 -1.25
C PRO A 34 -31.40 -24.28 -1.79
N ALA A 35 -31.42 -24.44 -3.13
CA ALA A 35 -31.79 -25.69 -3.78
C ALA A 35 -30.65 -26.73 -3.82
N CYS A 36 -29.40 -26.26 -3.94
CA CYS A 36 -28.24 -27.11 -4.24
C CYS A 36 -27.15 -27.07 -3.17
N LYS A 37 -27.30 -26.22 -2.15
CA LYS A 37 -26.36 -26.02 -1.02
C LYS A 37 -24.95 -25.57 -1.41
N ALA A 38 -24.75 -25.14 -2.65
CA ALA A 38 -23.51 -24.47 -3.04
C ALA A 38 -23.34 -23.17 -2.26
N THR A 39 -22.10 -22.87 -1.86
CA THR A 39 -21.72 -21.64 -1.17
C THR A 39 -20.61 -20.96 -1.96
N GLU A 40 -20.75 -19.67 -2.19
CA GLU A 40 -19.78 -18.81 -2.86
C GLU A 40 -19.40 -17.66 -1.93
N LYS A 41 -18.11 -17.31 -1.88
CA LYS A 41 -17.58 -16.24 -1.03
C LYS A 41 -16.95 -15.16 -1.90
N VAL A 42 -17.35 -13.92 -1.71
CA VAL A 42 -16.89 -12.78 -2.52
C VAL A 42 -16.21 -11.74 -1.61
N PRO A 43 -14.89 -11.55 -1.71
CA PRO A 43 -14.17 -10.58 -0.88
C PRO A 43 -14.18 -9.17 -1.49
N TYR A 44 -14.53 -8.17 -0.67
CA TYR A 44 -14.45 -6.75 -1.00
C TYR A 44 -13.38 -6.06 -0.14
N ASN A 45 -12.28 -5.69 -0.78
CA ASN A 45 -11.19 -5.00 -0.09
C ASN A 45 -11.57 -3.55 0.20
N ALA A 46 -11.53 -3.16 1.48
CA ALA A 46 -11.77 -1.78 1.89
C ALA A 46 -10.69 -0.85 1.31
N TRP A 47 -11.12 0.13 0.51
CA TRP A 47 -10.20 1.03 -0.20
C TRP A 47 -9.42 1.96 0.75
N PHE A 48 -10.08 2.39 1.83
CA PHE A 48 -9.52 3.30 2.84
C PHE A 48 -8.97 2.59 4.09
N SER A 49 -8.78 1.27 4.03
CA SER A 49 -8.23 0.54 5.18
C SER A 49 -6.75 0.85 5.39
N SER A 50 -6.39 1.11 6.66
CA SER A 50 -4.98 1.26 7.08
C SER A 50 -4.22 -0.07 7.08
N TYR A 51 -4.93 -1.20 6.98
CA TYR A 51 -4.31 -2.52 6.98
C TYR A 51 -3.81 -2.91 5.58
N LYS A 52 -2.65 -3.57 5.57
CA LYS A 52 -1.95 -4.05 4.38
C LYS A 52 -1.94 -5.58 4.37
N ARG A 53 -1.63 -6.13 3.19
CA ARG A 53 -1.43 -7.57 3.02
C ARG A 53 -0.19 -8.03 3.78
N CYS A 54 -0.35 -9.01 4.66
CA CYS A 54 0.75 -9.63 5.38
C CYS A 54 1.56 -10.53 4.42
N PRO A 55 2.90 -10.43 4.39
CA PRO A 55 3.71 -11.30 3.53
C PRO A 55 3.74 -12.77 3.99
N LYS A 56 3.39 -13.05 5.26
CA LYS A 56 3.43 -14.39 5.85
C LYS A 56 2.13 -15.17 5.65
N CYS A 57 0.99 -14.58 6.03
CA CYS A 57 -0.32 -15.26 5.95
C CYS A 57 -1.20 -14.76 4.80
N LEU A 58 -0.76 -13.75 4.03
CA LEU A 58 -1.45 -13.19 2.86
C LEU A 58 -2.78 -12.48 3.14
N LEU A 59 -3.25 -12.45 4.39
CA LEU A 59 -4.42 -11.70 4.86
C LEU A 59 -4.07 -10.20 5.01
N ARG A 60 -5.06 -9.32 4.81
CA ARG A 60 -4.98 -7.86 4.93
C ARG A 60 -5.09 -7.38 6.36
N THR A 61 -4.31 -7.98 7.26
CA THR A 61 -4.35 -7.70 8.71
C THR A 61 -3.06 -7.06 9.24
N LEU A 62 -2.16 -6.61 8.37
CA LEU A 62 -0.88 -5.99 8.74
C LEU A 62 -1.04 -4.49 8.98
N LYS A 63 -0.78 -4.00 10.19
CA LYS A 63 -0.82 -2.56 10.51
C LYS A 63 0.59 -1.99 10.55
N GLU A 64 0.89 -1.05 9.67
CA GLU A 64 2.16 -0.31 9.69
C GLU A 64 2.04 0.93 10.60
N THR A 65 3.03 1.12 11.47
CA THR A 65 3.20 2.31 12.31
C THR A 65 4.54 2.94 11.98
N THR A 66 4.56 4.27 11.87
CA THR A 66 5.79 5.02 11.60
C THR A 66 6.20 5.77 12.85
N LYS A 67 7.48 5.66 13.22
CA LYS A 67 8.11 6.42 14.31
C LYS A 67 9.31 7.18 13.76
N GLU A 68 9.31 8.50 13.93
CA GLU A 68 10.48 9.31 13.60
C GLU A 68 11.59 9.04 14.62
N LEU A 69 12.78 8.68 14.14
CA LEU A 69 13.95 8.43 14.99
C LEU A 69 14.83 9.67 15.07
N GLN A 70 14.96 10.38 13.95
CA GLN A 70 15.73 11.61 13.86
C GLN A 70 15.08 12.55 12.86
N SER A 71 14.86 13.80 13.26
CA SER A 71 14.29 14.80 12.36
C SER A 71 15.26 15.29 11.31
N ALA A 72 14.76 15.45 10.09
CA ALA A 72 15.51 16.05 9.00
C ALA A 72 15.64 17.57 9.20
N SER A 73 16.84 18.11 9.02
CA SER A 73 17.13 19.55 8.97
C SER A 73 17.55 19.96 7.55
N TYR A 74 17.83 21.24 7.36
CA TYR A 74 18.40 21.74 6.08
C TYR A 74 19.82 21.21 5.83
N SER A 75 20.56 20.87 6.90
CA SER A 75 21.95 20.40 6.84
C SER A 75 22.10 18.88 6.99
N ARG A 76 21.10 18.18 7.53
CA ARG A 76 21.19 16.76 7.88
C ARG A 76 19.93 16.02 7.46
N SER A 77 20.09 14.82 6.90
CA SER A 77 18.98 13.88 6.70
C SER A 77 18.41 13.43 8.05
N GLY A 78 17.12 13.11 8.05
CA GLY A 78 16.47 12.44 9.17
C GLY A 78 16.40 10.93 8.95
N SER A 79 15.77 10.23 9.88
CA SER A 79 15.40 8.82 9.72
C SER A 79 14.09 8.52 10.43
N LYS A 80 13.34 7.58 9.88
CA LYS A 80 12.12 7.04 10.50
C LYS A 80 12.14 5.52 10.44
N ARG A 81 11.58 4.91 11.47
CA ARG A 81 11.31 3.49 11.54
C ARG A 81 9.87 3.22 11.16
N ILE A 82 9.66 2.22 10.33
CA ILE A 82 8.34 1.66 10.01
C ILE A 82 8.31 0.27 10.61
N SER A 83 7.37 0.04 11.51
CA SER A 83 7.11 -1.25 12.15
C SER A 83 5.76 -1.76 11.67
N GLY A 84 5.68 -3.01 11.25
CA GLY A 84 4.46 -3.65 10.77
C GLY A 84 4.08 -4.85 11.62
N ASP A 85 2.87 -4.84 12.17
CA ASP A 85 2.36 -5.88 13.06
C ASP A 85 1.10 -6.54 12.47
N CYS A 86 1.16 -7.85 12.25
CA CYS A 86 0.04 -8.62 11.71
C CYS A 86 -0.87 -9.11 12.83
N ARG A 87 -2.15 -8.72 12.78
CA ARG A 87 -3.15 -9.10 13.79
C ARG A 87 -3.64 -10.54 13.69
N SER A 88 -3.48 -11.19 12.54
CA SER A 88 -3.90 -12.59 12.36
C SER A 88 -2.83 -13.60 12.79
N CYS A 89 -1.59 -13.49 12.30
CA CYS A 89 -0.54 -14.49 12.53
C CYS A 89 0.62 -14.02 13.44
N GLY A 90 0.54 -12.79 13.97
CA GLY A 90 1.58 -12.22 14.84
C GLY A 90 2.91 -11.90 14.14
N HIS A 91 2.95 -11.92 12.80
CA HIS A 91 4.16 -11.57 12.06
C HIS A 91 4.52 -10.09 12.29
N HIS A 92 5.79 -9.86 12.65
CA HIS A 92 6.36 -8.54 12.86
C HIS A 92 7.42 -8.23 11.79
N THR A 93 7.43 -6.99 11.31
CA THR A 93 8.42 -6.47 10.37
C THR A 93 8.93 -5.11 10.84
N GLU A 94 10.21 -4.82 10.62
CA GLU A 94 10.78 -3.53 10.93
C GLU A 94 11.72 -3.10 9.80
N ARG A 95 11.61 -1.84 9.38
CA ARG A 95 12.54 -1.22 8.44
C ARG A 95 12.78 0.23 8.81
N THR A 96 14.00 0.70 8.60
CA THR A 96 14.36 2.11 8.79
C THR A 96 14.57 2.77 7.42
N LEU A 97 13.96 3.92 7.22
CA LEU A 97 14.07 4.73 6.03
C LEU A 97 14.74 6.06 6.35
N THR A 98 15.62 6.52 5.47
CA THR A 98 16.21 7.85 5.55
C THR A 98 15.21 8.89 5.05
N ILE A 99 15.03 9.96 5.83
CA ILE A 99 14.25 11.13 5.43
C ILE A 99 15.21 12.12 4.75
N PRO A 100 14.97 12.54 3.50
CA PRO A 100 15.80 13.54 2.83
C PRO A 100 15.91 14.84 3.63
N ARG A 101 17.03 15.54 3.49
CA ARG A 101 17.22 16.87 4.09
C ARG A 101 16.14 17.84 3.59
N LYS A 102 15.76 18.82 4.42
CA LYS A 102 14.84 19.89 3.99
C LYS A 102 15.54 20.73 2.92
N GLN A 103 14.85 21.03 1.83
CA GLN A 103 15.36 21.94 0.80
C GLN A 103 14.83 23.35 1.06
N SER A 104 15.70 24.36 1.03
CA SER A 104 15.29 25.76 0.96
C SER A 104 14.93 26.06 -0.49
N SER A 105 13.65 26.26 -0.79
CA SER A 105 13.23 26.80 -2.08
C SER A 105 13.59 28.28 -2.14
N SER A 106 14.70 28.62 -2.79
CA SER A 106 14.96 29.98 -3.29
C SER A 106 14.52 30.05 -4.77
N SER A 107 13.30 30.56 -4.95
CA SER A 107 12.64 31.23 -6.09
C SER A 107 13.18 31.07 -7.53
N GLY A 108 12.27 30.72 -8.46
CA GLY A 108 12.37 31.03 -9.89
C GLY A 108 11.02 31.51 -10.42
N SER A 109 10.97 32.75 -10.87
CA SER A 109 9.81 33.61 -11.11
C SER A 109 8.86 33.18 -12.22
N SER A 110 7.60 33.61 -12.11
CA SER A 110 6.69 33.80 -13.24
C SER A 110 7.27 34.83 -14.24
N GLY A 111 7.46 34.42 -15.50
CA GLY A 111 7.83 35.33 -16.59
C GLY A 111 7.70 34.67 -17.97
N ARG A 112 6.67 35.08 -18.73
CA ARG A 112 6.51 34.76 -20.15
C ARG A 112 7.43 35.69 -20.98
N SER A 113 8.27 35.14 -21.85
CA SER A 113 8.84 35.74 -23.10
C SER A 113 9.86 34.70 -23.63
N GLY A 114 9.87 34.22 -24.88
CA GLY A 114 9.96 34.97 -26.12
C GLY A 114 11.32 34.73 -26.77
N SER A 115 11.35 33.81 -27.75
CA SER A 115 12.28 33.69 -28.89
C SER A 115 13.82 33.50 -28.72
N SER A 116 14.34 32.58 -29.55
CA SER A 116 15.53 32.71 -30.42
C SER A 116 16.88 32.04 -30.06
N PHE A 117 17.21 31.08 -30.93
CA PHE A 117 18.51 30.75 -31.55
C PHE A 117 19.77 30.40 -30.73
N GLY A 118 20.37 29.26 -31.08
CA GLY A 118 21.74 28.83 -30.75
C GLY A 118 21.75 27.37 -30.29
N GLY A 119 22.10 26.36 -31.09
CA GLY A 119 23.28 26.26 -31.94
C GLY A 119 24.31 25.39 -31.22
N GLY A 120 24.37 24.09 -31.54
CA GLY A 120 25.39 23.19 -31.01
C GLY A 120 25.17 21.76 -31.48
N ARG A 121 26.12 21.23 -32.26
CA ARG A 121 26.03 20.01 -33.06
C ARG A 121 26.68 18.81 -32.35
N SER A 122 26.15 17.62 -32.68
CA SER A 122 26.84 16.33 -32.88
C SER A 122 27.81 15.79 -31.82
N SER A 123 27.57 14.54 -31.36
CA SER A 123 28.45 13.38 -31.66
C SER A 123 28.07 12.11 -30.89
N GLY A 124 27.89 10.99 -31.62
CA GLY A 124 28.13 9.60 -31.20
C GLY A 124 27.05 8.96 -30.31
N GLY A 125 26.50 7.78 -30.57
CA GLY A 125 26.93 6.66 -31.42
C GLY A 125 26.67 5.36 -30.64
N GLY A 126 26.12 4.34 -31.30
CA GLY A 126 26.17 2.96 -30.81
C GLY A 126 24.82 2.28 -30.60
N ALA A 127 24.35 1.59 -31.64
CA ALA A 127 23.34 0.55 -31.57
C ALA A 127 23.98 -0.82 -31.31
N SER A 128 23.35 -1.65 -30.47
CA SER A 128 23.35 -3.13 -30.46
C SER A 128 22.78 -3.60 -29.10
N GLY A 129 21.88 -4.56 -28.92
CA GLY A 129 21.16 -5.55 -29.74
C GLY A 129 20.14 -6.23 -28.79
N ARG A 130 18.99 -6.73 -29.27
CA ARG A 130 18.60 -8.18 -29.28
C ARG A 130 19.27 -8.99 -28.15
N TRP A 131 18.54 -9.63 -27.24
CA TRP A 131 17.64 -10.79 -27.47
C TRP A 131 16.35 -10.72 -26.65
#